data_AF-A0A3D9CSX2-F1
#
_entry.id   AF-A0A3D9CSX2-F1
#
_cell.length_a   1.000
_cell.length_b   1.000
_cell.length_c   1.000
_cell.angle_alpha   90.00
_cell.angle_beta   90.00
_cell.angle_gamma   90.00
#
_symmetry.space_group_name_H-M   'P 1'
#
loop_
_entity.id
_entity.type
_entity.pdbx_description
1 polymer ?
#
loop_
_entity_poly.entity_id
_entity_poly.type
_entity_poly.pdbx_seq_one_letter_code
_entity_poly.pdbx_strand_id
1 'polypeptide(L)'
;MIALITFVGCSKDDDNPNQGTGSIDVAVGTYKGAYRIDGVNYFNAVLIVTKVDDNRLKFEAKAGEPYSHAASRTIRAKADVPGLVNGDDAQGLFGYKIAEKKLNLVVNTLEIPYSFEGEKQ
;
A
#
# COMPACT_ATOMS: atom_id res chain seq x y z
N MET A 1 5.72 -56.04 -5.72
CA MET A 1 5.26 -55.16 -6.82
C MET A 1 5.54 -53.73 -6.37
N ILE A 2 6.50 -53.07 -7.00
CA ILE A 2 6.95 -51.71 -6.66
C ILE A 2 5.93 -50.73 -7.24
N ALA A 3 5.26 -49.96 -6.40
CA ALA A 3 4.39 -48.87 -6.83
C ALA A 3 5.27 -47.64 -7.14
N LEU A 4 5.42 -47.37 -8.43
CA LEU A 4 6.10 -46.23 -8.99
C LEU A 4 5.19 -45.00 -8.86
N ILE A 5 5.54 -44.06 -7.96
CA ILE A 5 4.86 -42.76 -7.88
C ILE A 5 5.42 -41.88 -8.99
N THR A 6 4.64 -41.70 -10.05
CA THR A 6 4.97 -40.80 -11.15
C THR A 6 4.74 -39.36 -10.72
N PHE A 7 5.81 -38.58 -10.64
CA PHE A 7 5.75 -37.13 -10.57
C PHE A 7 5.20 -36.60 -11.91
N VAL A 8 3.93 -36.21 -11.93
CA VAL A 8 3.37 -35.33 -12.97
C VAL A 8 3.87 -33.91 -12.71
N GLY A 9 5.15 -33.69 -13.01
CA GLY A 9 5.72 -32.36 -13.18
C GLY A 9 5.60 -31.96 -14.63
N CYS A 10 4.60 -31.15 -14.98
CA CYS A 10 4.58 -30.36 -16.21
C CYS A 10 3.43 -29.33 -16.20
N SER A 11 3.76 -28.10 -15.83
CA SER A 11 3.39 -26.87 -16.54
C SER A 11 4.40 -25.84 -16.03
N LYS A 12 5.46 -25.52 -16.80
CA LYS A 12 5.47 -24.40 -17.75
C LYS A 12 4.62 -23.24 -17.23
N ASP A 13 5.14 -22.56 -16.21
CA ASP A 13 4.70 -21.19 -15.96
C ASP A 13 5.48 -20.32 -16.95
N ASP A 14 4.74 -19.85 -17.95
CA ASP A 14 5.17 -18.82 -18.87
C ASP A 14 5.59 -17.59 -18.06
N ASP A 15 6.88 -17.30 -18.11
CA ASP A 15 7.50 -16.11 -17.57
C ASP A 15 7.16 -14.94 -18.51
N ASN A 16 5.88 -14.56 -18.51
CA ASN A 16 5.38 -13.39 -19.20
C ASN A 16 5.05 -12.37 -18.10
N PRO A 17 5.86 -11.31 -17.88
CA PRO A 17 5.47 -10.24 -17.02
C PRO A 17 4.33 -9.53 -17.76
N ASN A 18 3.11 -9.94 -17.45
CA ASN A 18 1.91 -9.26 -17.86
C ASN A 18 1.99 -7.86 -17.25
N GLN A 19 2.58 -6.90 -17.98
CA GLN A 19 2.57 -5.47 -17.67
C GLN A 19 1.17 -4.88 -17.96
N GLY A 20 0.13 -5.66 -17.67
CA GLY A 20 -1.23 -5.17 -17.59
C GLY A 20 -1.33 -4.23 -16.40
N THR A 21 -2.08 -3.15 -16.58
CA THR A 21 -2.57 -2.31 -15.50
C THR A 21 -2.94 -3.17 -14.29
N GLY A 22 -2.29 -2.94 -13.16
CA GLY A 22 -2.44 -3.78 -11.97
C GLY A 22 -3.79 -3.57 -11.29
N SER A 23 -4.14 -4.43 -10.34
CA SER A 23 -5.18 -4.11 -9.37
C SER A 23 -4.62 -3.21 -8.27
N ILE A 24 -5.42 -2.26 -7.77
CA ILE A 24 -5.05 -1.46 -6.59
C ILE A 24 -4.92 -2.32 -5.32
N ASP A 25 -5.46 -3.54 -5.35
CA ASP A 25 -5.43 -4.50 -4.23
C ASP A 25 -4.01 -4.84 -3.79
N VAL A 26 -3.02 -4.75 -4.69
CA VAL A 26 -1.61 -5.00 -4.35
C VAL A 26 -1.09 -4.00 -3.30
N ALA A 27 -1.68 -2.81 -3.20
CA ALA A 27 -1.33 -1.80 -2.20
C ALA A 27 -2.06 -1.98 -0.85
N VAL A 28 -3.05 -2.87 -0.74
CA VAL A 28 -3.75 -3.16 0.52
C VAL A 28 -2.83 -3.91 1.47
N GLY A 29 -2.75 -3.49 2.74
CA GLY A 29 -1.95 -4.18 3.75
C GLY A 29 -1.50 -3.27 4.89
N THR A 30 -0.59 -3.79 5.70
CA THR A 30 -0.01 -3.09 6.85
C THR A 30 1.40 -2.63 6.51
N TYR A 31 1.70 -1.38 6.84
CA TYR A 31 2.98 -0.74 6.55
C TYR A 31 3.63 -0.31 7.86
N LYS A 32 4.95 -0.49 7.95
CA LYS A 32 5.76 0.02 9.05
C LYS A 32 6.72 1.08 8.53
N GLY A 33 6.80 2.22 9.22
CA GLY A 33 7.57 3.36 8.71
C GLY A 33 7.65 4.53 9.67
N ALA A 34 7.71 5.73 9.10
CA ALA A 34 7.76 6.99 9.83
C ALA A 34 6.55 7.86 9.47
N TYR A 35 5.81 8.31 10.48
CA TYR A 35 4.90 9.44 10.33
C TYR A 35 5.65 10.74 10.62
N ARG A 36 5.29 11.80 9.90
CA ARG A 36 5.54 13.17 10.29
C ARG A 36 4.19 13.87 10.41
N ILE A 37 3.79 14.25 11.62
CA ILE A 37 2.50 14.89 11.89
C ILE A 37 2.80 16.20 12.62
N ASP A 38 2.36 17.33 12.05
CA ASP A 38 2.59 18.66 12.63
C ASP A 38 4.05 18.91 13.07
N GLY A 39 5.01 18.47 12.24
CA GLY A 39 6.45 18.60 12.50
C GLY A 39 7.05 17.56 13.47
N VAL A 40 6.26 16.73 14.14
CA VAL A 40 6.72 15.64 15.02
C VAL A 40 6.90 14.36 14.23
N ASN A 41 8.05 13.69 14.42
CA ASN A 41 8.33 12.39 13.78
C ASN A 41 7.99 11.23 14.73
N TYR A 42 7.26 10.25 14.22
CA TYR A 42 6.95 8.99 14.89
C TYR A 42 7.55 7.83 14.09
N PHE A 43 8.63 7.24 14.60
CA PHE A 43 9.29 6.10 13.98
C PHE A 43 8.65 4.76 14.38
N ASN A 44 8.87 3.72 13.58
CA ASN A 44 8.25 2.41 13.75
C ASN A 44 6.71 2.46 13.76
N ALA A 45 6.15 3.51 13.17
CA ALA A 45 4.72 3.71 13.14
C ALA A 45 4.05 2.78 12.12
N VAL A 46 2.79 2.43 12.41
CA VAL A 46 2.01 1.49 11.63
C VAL A 46 0.86 2.19 10.93
N LEU A 47 0.83 2.06 9.60
CA LEU A 47 -0.25 2.52 8.73
C LEU A 47 -0.96 1.30 8.15
N ILE A 48 -2.28 1.30 8.21
CA ILE A 48 -3.14 0.25 7.68
C ILE A 48 -3.81 0.81 6.43
N VAL A 49 -3.64 0.10 5.30
CA VAL A 49 -4.29 0.44 4.03
C VAL A 49 -5.34 -0.61 3.72
N THR A 50 -6.60 -0.19 3.53
CA THR A 50 -7.73 -1.06 3.19
C THR A 50 -8.39 -0.63 1.90
N LYS A 51 -9.02 -1.59 1.19
CA LYS A 51 -9.82 -1.30 0.00
C LYS A 51 -11.19 -0.79 0.42
N VAL A 52 -11.64 0.32 -0.15
CA VAL A 52 -13.02 0.82 0.01
C VAL A 52 -13.88 0.29 -1.14
N ASP A 53 -13.38 0.44 -2.37
CA ASP A 53 -13.94 -0.10 -3.60
C ASP A 53 -12.81 -0.23 -4.66
N ASP A 54 -13.17 -0.44 -5.93
CA ASP A 54 -12.20 -0.64 -7.02
C ASP A 54 -11.38 0.58 -7.42
N ASN A 55 -11.71 1.77 -6.90
CA ASN A 55 -11.00 3.00 -7.23
C ASN A 55 -10.64 3.85 -6.01
N ARG A 56 -10.77 3.33 -4.78
CA ARG A 56 -10.44 4.04 -3.54
C ARG A 56 -9.78 3.14 -2.51
N LEU A 57 -8.73 3.68 -1.89
CA LEU A 57 -8.06 3.09 -0.74
C LEU A 57 -8.23 3.98 0.49
N LYS A 58 -8.37 3.36 1.65
CA LYS A 58 -8.42 4.03 2.96
C LYS A 58 -7.09 3.83 3.69
N PHE A 59 -6.56 4.91 4.26
CA PHE A 59 -5.29 5.00 4.96
C PHE A 59 -5.57 5.39 6.41
N GLU A 60 -5.19 4.53 7.36
CA GLU A 60 -5.47 4.72 8.79
C GLU A 60 -4.26 4.41 9.66
N ALA A 61 -3.92 5.34 10.56
CA ALA A 61 -2.98 5.04 11.62
C ALA A 61 -3.51 3.92 12.53
N LYS A 62 -2.63 3.03 12.98
CA LYS A 62 -2.99 2.02 13.98
C LYS A 62 -3.51 2.70 15.25
N ALA A 63 -4.69 2.27 15.72
CA ALA A 63 -5.33 2.81 16.90
C ALA A 63 -4.53 2.53 18.19
N GLY A 64 -4.67 3.42 19.18
CA GLY A 64 -4.00 3.29 20.49
C GLY A 64 -2.53 3.70 20.52
N GLU A 65 -1.99 4.13 19.38
CA GLU A 65 -0.60 4.57 19.25
C GLU A 65 -0.48 6.09 19.39
N PRO A 66 0.69 6.66 19.74
CA PRO A 66 0.87 8.11 19.89
C PRO A 66 0.53 8.92 18.63
N TYR A 67 0.66 8.31 17.44
CA TYR A 67 0.34 8.90 16.13
C TYR A 67 -1.09 8.61 15.66
N SER A 68 -1.93 7.96 16.47
CA SER A 68 -3.30 7.58 16.10
C SER A 68 -4.26 8.76 15.91
N HIS A 69 -3.84 9.97 16.27
CA HIS A 69 -4.57 11.21 16.00
C HIS A 69 -4.45 11.69 14.55
N ALA A 70 -3.60 11.05 13.72
CA ALA A 70 -3.61 11.28 12.27
C ALA A 70 -4.97 10.86 11.69
N ALA A 71 -5.68 11.82 11.09
CA ALA A 71 -7.02 11.58 10.57
C ALA A 71 -6.98 10.56 9.41
N SER A 72 -7.89 9.58 9.44
CA SER A 72 -8.05 8.63 8.32
C SER A 72 -8.39 9.36 7.02
N ARG A 73 -7.86 8.85 5.90
CA ARG A 73 -8.12 9.40 4.56
C ARG A 73 -8.56 8.31 3.61
N THR A 74 -9.52 8.63 2.75
CA THR A 74 -9.90 7.79 1.61
C THR A 74 -9.53 8.55 0.35
N ILE A 75 -8.59 8.00 -0.42
CA ILE A 75 -8.02 8.65 -1.60
C ILE A 75 -8.34 7.77 -2.82
N ARG A 76 -8.67 8.39 -3.94
CA ARG A 76 -8.78 7.72 -5.23
C ARG A 76 -7.48 7.00 -5.57
N ALA A 77 -7.57 5.79 -6.10
CA ALA A 77 -6.43 4.95 -6.42
C ALA A 77 -6.54 4.44 -7.86
N LYS A 78 -5.39 4.33 -8.51
CA LYS A 78 -5.24 3.73 -9.83
C LYS A 78 -3.91 2.98 -9.93
N ALA A 79 -3.86 2.06 -10.87
CA ALA A 79 -2.70 1.23 -11.18
C ALA A 79 -2.50 1.19 -12.70
N ASP A 80 -2.51 2.39 -13.29
CA ASP A 80 -2.37 2.63 -14.73
C ASP A 80 -0.91 2.52 -15.22
N VAL A 81 0.06 2.67 -14.31
CA VAL A 81 1.49 2.55 -14.59
C VAL A 81 2.02 1.23 -14.03
N PRO A 82 2.69 0.39 -14.85
CA PRO A 82 3.30 -0.86 -14.38
C PRO A 82 4.22 -0.63 -13.17
N GLY A 83 4.03 -1.42 -12.11
CA GLY A 83 4.85 -1.33 -10.91
C GLY A 83 4.46 -0.22 -9.92
N LEU A 84 3.42 0.56 -10.20
CA LEU A 84 2.97 1.68 -9.36
C LEU A 84 1.45 1.63 -9.12
N VAL A 85 1.06 1.82 -7.86
CA VAL A 85 -0.31 2.21 -7.49
C VAL A 85 -0.23 3.61 -6.90
N ASN A 86 -1.01 4.55 -7.40
CA ASN A 86 -0.99 5.93 -6.90
C ASN A 86 -2.37 6.57 -6.88
N GLY A 87 -2.43 7.74 -6.26
CA GLY A 87 -3.64 8.51 -6.07
C GLY A 87 -3.36 9.96 -5.74
N ASP A 88 -4.25 10.84 -6.17
CA ASP A 88 -4.23 12.26 -5.85
C ASP A 88 -5.67 12.80 -5.92
N ASP A 89 -6.16 13.31 -4.81
CA ASP A 89 -7.42 14.05 -4.70
C ASP A 89 -7.41 15.02 -3.51
N ALA A 90 -8.57 15.61 -3.20
CA ALA A 90 -8.72 16.58 -2.11
C ALA A 90 -8.37 16.05 -0.70
N GLN A 91 -8.28 14.73 -0.51
CA GLN A 91 -7.91 14.11 0.77
C GLN A 91 -6.41 13.84 0.89
N GLY A 92 -5.65 13.95 -0.20
CA GLY A 92 -4.20 13.79 -0.23
C GLY A 92 -3.71 13.05 -1.46
N LEU A 93 -2.43 12.70 -1.44
CA LEU A 93 -1.77 11.96 -2.52
C LEU A 93 -0.91 10.83 -1.95
N PHE A 94 -0.79 9.75 -2.70
CA PHE A 94 0.07 8.63 -2.33
C PHE A 94 0.70 7.95 -3.54
N GLY A 95 1.78 7.21 -3.28
CA GLY A 95 2.40 6.31 -4.24
C GLY A 95 2.93 5.06 -3.56
N TYR A 96 2.51 3.90 -4.04
CA TYR A 96 3.00 2.59 -3.67
C TYR A 96 3.79 1.97 -4.83
N LYS A 97 5.08 1.78 -4.64
CA LYS A 97 5.95 1.10 -5.59
C LYS A 97 5.96 -0.39 -5.28
N ILE A 98 5.47 -1.20 -6.21
CA ILE A 98 5.22 -2.63 -6.00
C ILE A 98 6.52 -3.39 -5.74
N ALA A 99 7.55 -3.18 -6.57
CA ALA A 99 8.83 -3.88 -6.45
C ALA A 99 9.59 -3.55 -5.15
N GLU A 100 9.53 -2.29 -4.71
CA GLU A 100 10.16 -1.81 -3.47
C GLU A 100 9.30 -2.10 -2.23
N LYS A 101 8.05 -2.52 -2.42
CA LYS A 101 7.01 -2.59 -1.36
C LYS A 101 6.92 -1.30 -0.53
N LYS A 102 7.24 -0.16 -1.13
CA LYS A 102 7.38 1.14 -0.47
C LYS A 102 6.17 2.02 -0.73
N LEU A 103 5.62 2.62 0.33
CA LEU A 103 4.50 3.54 0.31
C LEU A 103 4.94 4.92 0.80
N ASN A 104 4.56 5.95 0.04
CA ASN A 104 4.61 7.34 0.48
C ASN A 104 3.18 7.89 0.46
N LEU A 105 2.77 8.56 1.53
CA LEU A 105 1.48 9.24 1.67
C LEU A 105 1.75 10.67 2.14
N VAL A 106 1.08 11.64 1.51
CA VAL A 106 1.14 13.05 1.90
C VAL A 106 -0.28 13.60 1.97
N VAL A 107 -0.61 14.20 3.10
CA VAL A 107 -1.92 14.77 3.39
C VAL A 107 -1.70 16.22 3.78
N ASN A 108 -1.90 17.11 2.81
CA ASN A 108 -1.73 18.55 2.95
C ASN A 108 -3.09 19.19 3.22
N THR A 109 -3.52 19.18 4.49
CA THR A 109 -4.73 19.86 4.95
C THR A 109 -4.38 21.05 5.85
N LEU A 110 -5.29 22.03 5.93
CA LEU A 110 -5.12 23.18 6.82
C LEU A 110 -5.25 22.84 8.31
N GLU A 111 -5.91 21.72 8.66
CA GLU A 111 -6.15 21.34 10.05
C GLU A 111 -4.92 20.66 10.67
N ILE A 112 -4.49 19.52 10.13
CA ILE A 112 -3.30 18.77 10.60
C ILE A 112 -2.62 18.15 9.38
N PRO A 113 -1.56 18.76 8.84
CA PRO A 113 -0.79 18.17 7.76
C PRO A 113 0.03 16.98 8.29
N TYR A 114 0.08 15.91 7.50
CA TYR A 114 0.93 14.77 7.82
C TYR A 114 1.45 14.04 6.59
N SER A 115 2.55 13.31 6.78
CA SER A 115 3.07 12.37 5.79
C SER A 115 3.43 11.05 6.43
N PHE A 116 3.45 9.99 5.63
CA PHE A 116 3.96 8.68 5.99
C PHE A 116 4.88 8.14 4.90
N GLU A 117 6.02 7.59 5.31
CA GLU A 117 6.91 6.81 4.45
C GLU A 117 7.18 5.47 5.12
N GLY A 118 6.94 4.36 4.42
CA GLY A 118 7.14 3.03 5.01
C GLY A 118 7.08 1.89 4.01
N GLU A 119 7.30 0.69 4.54
CA GLU A 119 7.37 -0.55 3.78
C GLU A 119 6.28 -1.52 4.23
N LYS A 120 5.71 -2.24 3.26
CA LYS A 120 4.69 -3.26 3.50
C LYS A 120 5.31 -4.45 4.26
N GLN A 121 4.68 -4.86 5.36
CA GLN A 121 5.08 -6.00 6.18
C GLN A 121 4.64 -7.34 5.58
#